data_AF-A0A1J3INW5-F1
#
_entry.id   AF-A0A1J3INW5-F1
#
_cell.length_a   1.000
_cell.length_b   1.000
_cell.length_c   1.000
_cell.angle_alpha   90.00
_cell.angle_beta   90.00
_cell.angle_gamma   90.00
#
_symmetry.space_group_name_H-M   'P 1'
#
loop_
_entity.id
_entity.type
_entity.pdbx_description
1 polymer ?
#
loop_
_entity_poly.entity_id
_entity_poly.type
_entity_poly.pdbx_seq_one_letter_code
_entity_poly.pdbx_strand_id
1 'polypeptide(L)'
;MKNLIDAQINFFLSEDQLKQVREPDNDYWFDEEDALGYSNVWKLFHGIQKVPHLDLFPDTLEVLSLCESMRVFNNLKSLYIKSNKDQGWQAMPVLLRNSSH
;
A
#
# COMPACT_ATOMS: atom_id res chain seq x y z
N MET A 1 5.11 -1.35 26.80
CA MET A 1 4.32 -1.93 25.69
C MET A 1 5.30 -2.54 24.70
N LYS A 2 5.08 -3.79 24.26
CA LYS A 2 5.91 -4.38 23.20
C LYS A 2 5.45 -3.77 21.88
N ASN A 3 6.33 -3.02 21.22
CA ASN A 3 6.03 -2.46 19.90
C ASN A 3 6.08 -3.59 18.85
N LEU A 4 5.27 -3.50 17.80
CA LEU A 4 5.38 -4.36 16.63
C LEU A 4 6.72 -4.05 15.94
N ILE A 5 7.62 -5.03 15.90
CA ILE A 5 8.98 -4.88 15.37
C ILE A 5 9.04 -5.25 13.89
N ASP A 6 8.40 -6.36 13.53
CA ASP A 6 8.37 -6.89 12.17
C ASP A 6 6.92 -7.06 11.73
N ALA A 7 6.61 -6.63 10.51
CA ALA A 7 5.31 -6.82 9.89
C ALA A 7 5.47 -7.30 8.44
N GLN A 8 4.63 -8.25 8.05
CA GLN A 8 4.51 -8.71 6.67
C GLN A 8 3.05 -8.62 6.25
N ILE A 9 2.77 -7.89 5.17
CA ILE A 9 1.41 -7.68 4.67
C ILE A 9 1.30 -8.16 3.23
N ASN A 10 0.35 -9.07 3.02
CA ASN A 10 0.01 -9.62 1.72
C ASN A 10 -1.50 -9.48 1.46
N PHE A 11 -1.87 -8.55 0.59
CA PHE A 11 -3.22 -8.48 0.04
C PHE A 11 -3.33 -9.40 -1.17
N PHE A 12 -4.46 -10.07 -1.29
CA PHE A 12 -4.81 -10.90 -2.43
C PHE A 12 -5.92 -10.19 -3.20
N LEU A 13 -5.55 -9.58 -4.32
CA LEU A 13 -6.50 -8.90 -5.19
C LEU A 13 -6.89 -9.82 -6.34
N SER A 14 -8.14 -9.72 -6.81
CA SER A 14 -8.51 -10.32 -8.08
C SER A 14 -7.95 -9.49 -9.24
N GLU A 15 -7.88 -10.09 -10.44
CA GLU A 15 -7.45 -9.38 -11.65
C GLU A 15 -8.29 -8.12 -11.93
N ASP A 16 -9.60 -8.16 -11.65
CA ASP A 16 -10.47 -7.00 -11.85
C ASP A 16 -10.17 -5.88 -10.85
N GLN A 17 -9.88 -6.23 -9.59
CA GLN A 17 -9.45 -5.28 -8.56
C GLN A 17 -8.06 -4.69 -8.89
N LEU A 18 -7.13 -5.49 -9.42
CA LEU A 18 -5.84 -5.00 -9.89
C LEU A 18 -5.97 -4.02 -11.07
N LYS A 19 -6.87 -4.28 -12.02
CA LYS A 19 -7.15 -3.35 -13.11
C LYS A 19 -7.68 -2.02 -12.59
N GLN A 20 -8.65 -2.06 -11.66
CA GLN A 20 -9.18 -0.85 -11.02
C GLN A 20 -8.09 -0.05 -10.28
N VAL A 21 -7.15 -0.74 -9.64
CA VAL A 21 -6.03 -0.08 -8.94
C VAL A 21 -5.09 0.66 -9.90
N ARG A 22 -4.87 0.11 -11.10
CA ARG A 22 -3.93 0.67 -12.10
C ARG A 22 -4.55 1.76 -12.95
N GLU A 23 -5.83 1.62 -13.23
CA GLU A 23 -6.64 2.54 -14.03
C GLU A 23 -7.89 2.90 -13.23
N PRO A 24 -7.75 3.71 -12.16
CA PRO A 24 -8.92 4.17 -11.42
C PRO A 24 -9.81 4.95 -12.38
N ASP A 25 -11.00 4.41 -12.65
CA ASP A 25 -11.95 5.00 -13.59
C ASP A 25 -12.26 6.43 -13.15
N ASN A 26 -11.87 7.41 -13.97
CA ASN A 26 -11.90 8.83 -13.58
C ASN A 26 -13.33 9.40 -13.51
N ASP A 27 -14.34 8.64 -13.97
CA ASP A 27 -15.75 9.02 -14.06
C ASP A 27 -16.67 8.21 -13.13
N TYR A 28 -16.18 7.17 -12.46
CA TYR A 28 -16.94 6.48 -11.42
C TYR A 28 -16.56 7.04 -10.06
N TRP A 29 -17.49 7.76 -9.46
CA TRP A 29 -17.50 7.96 -8.02
C TRP A 29 -17.27 6.58 -7.39
N PHE A 30 -16.15 6.39 -6.68
CA PHE A 30 -15.89 5.15 -5.95
C PHE A 30 -17.20 4.73 -5.26
N ASP A 31 -17.69 3.53 -5.58
CA ASP A 31 -18.84 2.99 -4.86
C ASP A 31 -18.49 3.04 -3.36
N GLU A 32 -19.50 3.28 -2.51
CA GLU A 32 -19.27 3.50 -1.07
C GLU A 32 -18.43 2.35 -0.47
N GLU A 33 -18.58 1.13 -1.00
CA GLU A 33 -17.80 -0.05 -0.65
C GLU A 33 -16.31 0.01 -1.07
N ASP A 34 -16.00 0.51 -2.26
CA ASP A 34 -14.62 0.69 -2.72
C ASP A 34 -13.92 1.80 -1.93
N ALA A 35 -14.61 2.93 -1.72
CA ALA A 35 -14.14 4.00 -0.84
C ALA A 35 -13.90 3.50 0.60
N LEU A 36 -14.79 2.63 1.11
CA LEU A 36 -14.62 1.95 2.41
C LEU A 36 -13.45 0.96 2.40
N GLY A 37 -13.22 0.25 1.30
CA GLY A 37 -12.09 -0.65 1.11
C GLY A 37 -10.75 0.07 1.25
N TYR A 38 -10.56 1.16 0.49
CA TYR A 38 -9.38 2.01 0.61
C TYR A 38 -9.28 2.69 1.99
N SER A 39 -10.41 3.06 2.61
CA SER A 39 -10.45 3.58 3.98
C SER A 39 -9.93 2.56 5.01
N ASN A 40 -10.26 1.27 4.85
CA ASN A 40 -9.80 0.22 5.75
C ASN A 40 -8.32 -0.10 5.55
N VAL A 41 -7.85 -0.10 4.31
CA VAL A 41 -6.42 -0.24 4.00
C VAL A 41 -5.62 0.90 4.63
N TRP A 42 -6.10 2.13 4.51
CA TRP A 42 -5.51 3.29 5.17
C TRP A 42 -5.39 3.10 6.69
N LYS A 43 -6.48 2.68 7.36
CA LYS A 43 -6.50 2.45 8.82
C LYS A 43 -5.49 1.38 9.23
N LEU A 44 -5.33 0.31 8.45
CA LEU A 44 -4.34 -0.73 8.72
C LEU A 44 -2.93 -0.15 8.73
N PHE A 45 -2.54 0.56 7.66
CA PHE A 45 -1.21 1.15 7.56
C PHE A 45 -0.96 2.23 8.61
N HIS A 46 -1.98 2.99 8.99
CA HIS A 46 -1.88 3.93 10.11
C HIS A 46 -1.67 3.22 11.46
N GLY A 47 -2.30 2.06 11.66
CA GLY A 47 -2.12 1.24 12.86
C GLY A 47 -0.70 0.68 13.02
N ILE A 48 -0.04 0.35 11.91
CA ILE A 48 1.32 -0.21 11.90
C ILE A 48 2.41 0.82 11.56
N GLN A 49 2.08 2.11 11.58
CA GLN A 49 2.96 3.20 11.15
C GLN A 49 4.32 3.27 11.88
N LYS A 50 4.42 2.66 13.07
CA LYS A 50 5.62 2.63 13.93
C LYS A 50 6.54 1.42 13.69
N VAL A 51 6.20 0.53 12.76
CA VAL A 51 7.00 -0.68 12.53
C VAL A 51 8.38 -0.33 11.95
N PRO A 52 9.48 -0.88 12.49
CA PRO A 52 10.81 -0.69 11.93
C PRO A 52 11.12 -1.59 10.74
N HIS A 53 10.54 -2.77 10.63
CA HIS A 53 10.77 -3.70 9.52
C HIS A 53 9.44 -4.08 8.86
N LEU A 54 9.29 -3.77 7.57
CA LEU A 54 8.08 -4.03 6.81
C LEU A 54 8.38 -4.80 5.53
N ASP A 55 7.66 -5.91 5.34
CA ASP A 55 7.66 -6.71 4.13
C ASP A 55 6.34 -6.50 3.37
N LEU A 56 6.42 -6.06 2.12
CA LEU A 56 5.28 -5.87 1.23
C LEU A 56 5.35 -6.81 0.04
N PHE A 57 4.18 -7.33 -0.34
CA PHE A 57 3.99 -8.12 -1.56
C PHE A 57 3.59 -7.21 -2.74
N PRO A 58 3.72 -7.66 -4.00
CA PRO A 58 3.45 -6.84 -5.18
C PRO A 58 2.07 -6.18 -5.16
N ASP A 59 1.03 -6.95 -4.89
CA ASP A 59 -0.36 -6.46 -4.86
C ASP A 59 -0.55 -5.45 -3.72
N THR A 60 0.00 -5.75 -2.53
CA THR A 60 -0.01 -4.83 -1.39
C THR A 60 0.64 -3.48 -1.73
N LEU A 61 1.72 -3.52 -2.50
CA LEU A 61 2.48 -2.35 -2.92
C LEU A 61 1.67 -1.47 -3.89
N GLU A 62 0.94 -2.07 -4.83
CA GLU A 62 0.06 -1.34 -5.75
C GLU A 62 -1.06 -0.63 -5.00
N VAL A 63 -1.72 -1.32 -4.07
CA VAL A 63 -2.77 -0.70 -3.22
C VAL A 63 -2.20 0.43 -2.36
N LEU A 64 -1.02 0.22 -1.76
CA LEU A 64 -0.37 1.24 -0.95
C LEU A 64 -0.04 2.51 -1.77
N SER A 65 0.22 2.38 -3.08
CA SER A 65 0.56 3.51 -3.94
C SER A 65 -0.61 4.42 -4.30
N LEU A 66 -1.83 3.90 -4.23
CA LEU A 66 -3.05 4.69 -4.35
C LEU A 66 -3.31 5.54 -3.13
N CYS A 67 -2.89 5.06 -1.96
CA CYS A 67 -2.97 5.86 -0.76
C CYS A 67 -1.83 6.89 -0.78
N GLU A 68 -2.15 8.16 -0.62
CA GLU A 68 -1.16 9.23 -0.35
C GLU A 68 -0.34 9.00 0.95
N SER A 69 -0.59 7.87 1.64
CA SER A 69 -0.05 7.41 2.93
C SER A 69 1.41 6.98 2.94
N MET A 70 2.17 7.10 1.86
CA MET A 70 3.59 6.72 1.90
C MET A 70 4.37 7.43 3.02
N ARG A 71 3.88 8.58 3.49
CA ARG A 71 4.38 9.33 4.64
C ARG A 71 4.00 8.74 6.01
N VAL A 72 3.25 7.65 6.06
CA VAL A 72 2.73 7.07 7.30
C VAL A 72 3.84 6.37 8.09
N PHE A 73 4.82 5.72 7.45
CA PHE A 73 5.85 4.97 8.17
C PHE A 73 6.99 5.85 8.70
N ASN A 74 6.81 6.43 9.88
CA ASN A 74 7.78 7.36 10.48
C ASN A 74 8.89 6.70 11.33
N ASN A 75 8.95 5.37 11.37
CA ASN A 75 9.97 4.62 12.11
C ASN A 75 10.60 3.48 11.30
N LEU A 76 10.39 3.48 9.98
CA LEU A 76 10.84 2.40 9.10
C LEU A 76 12.36 2.41 8.96
N LYS A 77 13.00 1.31 9.34
CA LYS A 77 14.45 1.07 9.21
C LYS A 77 14.77 0.13 8.05
N SER A 78 13.86 -0.77 7.72
CA SER A 78 14.01 -1.70 6.61
C SER A 78 12.66 -1.90 5.92
N LEU A 79 12.68 -1.81 4.60
CA LEU A 79 11.53 -2.07 3.73
C LEU A 79 11.94 -3.14 2.73
N TYR A 80 11.32 -4.32 2.83
CA TYR A 80 11.47 -5.36 1.85
C TYR A 80 10.24 -5.39 0.97
N ILE A 81 10.46 -5.42 -0.33
CA ILE A 81 9.38 -5.48 -1.29
C ILE A 81 9.63 -6.69 -2.16
N LYS A 82 8.70 -7.64 -2.09
CA LYS A 82 8.72 -8.79 -2.98
C LYS A 82 8.37 -8.31 -4.38
N SER A 83 9.28 -8.54 -5.32
CA SER A 83 9.12 -8.10 -6.69
C SER A 83 8.30 -9.10 -7.50
N ASN A 84 7.48 -8.56 -8.40
CA ASN A 84 6.94 -9.27 -9.54
C ASN A 84 7.31 -8.43 -10.79
N LYS A 85 7.74 -9.06 -11.88
CA LYS A 85 8.07 -8.33 -13.12
C LYS A 85 6.85 -7.67 -13.73
N ASP A 86 5.67 -8.24 -13.50
CA ASP A 86 4.42 -7.83 -14.12
C ASP A 86 3.52 -7.03 -13.14
N GLN A 87 3.91 -6.93 -11.86
CA GLN A 87 3.10 -6.33 -10.79
C GLN A 87 3.97 -5.63 -9.73
N GLY A 88 3.46 -4.56 -9.12
CA GLY A 88 4.09 -3.81 -8.04
C GLY A 88 5.17 -2.83 -8.49
N TRP A 89 6.04 -3.17 -9.44
CA TRP A 89 7.17 -2.28 -9.78
C TRP A 89 6.78 -0.91 -10.34
N GLN A 90 5.62 -0.78 -11.00
CA GLN A 90 5.10 0.50 -11.50
C GLN A 90 4.70 1.46 -10.37
N ALA A 91 4.41 0.93 -9.17
CA ALA A 91 4.08 1.72 -7.99
C ALA A 91 5.31 2.41 -7.40
N MET A 92 6.51 1.86 -7.58
CA MET A 92 7.73 2.32 -6.89
C MET A 92 8.09 3.79 -7.15
N PRO A 93 8.01 4.34 -8.38
CA PRO A 93 8.26 5.76 -8.59
C PRO A 93 7.27 6.66 -7.84
N VAL A 94 5.99 6.29 -7.77
CA VAL A 94 4.95 7.03 -7.03
C VAL A 94 5.27 6.99 -5.54
N LEU A 95 5.62 5.80 -5.04
CA LEU A 95 6.00 5.61 -3.65
C LEU A 95 7.21 6.49 -3.29
N LEU A 96 8.29 6.41 -4.07
CA LEU A 96 9.51 7.18 -3.81
C LEU A 96 9.29 8.69 -3.85
N ARG A 97 8.46 9.22 -4.75
CA ARG A 97 8.11 10.65 -4.78
C ARG A 97 7.39 11.12 -3.52
N ASN A 98 6.54 10.28 -2.94
CA ASN A 98 5.81 10.60 -1.71
C ASN A 98 6.65 10.39 -0.44
N SER A 99 7.85 9.83 -0.56
CA SER A 99 8.76 9.55 0.56
C SER A 99 9.73 10.69 0.90
N SER A 100 9.79 11.78 0.12
CA SER A 100 10.69 12.90 0.38
C SER A 100 10.06 13.96 1.30
N HIS A 101 10.36 13.86 2.61
CA HIS A 101 10.89 14.92 3.49
C HIS A 101 11.18 14.35 4.88
#